data_AF-A0A6J7BW50-F1
#
_entry.id   AF-A0A6J7BW50-F1
#
_cell.length_a   1.000
_cell.length_b   1.000
_cell.length_c   1.000
_cell.angle_alpha   90.00
_cell.angle_beta   90.00
_cell.angle_gamma   90.00
#
_symmetry.space_group_name_H-M   'P 1'
#
loop_
_entity.id
_entity.type
_entity.pdbx_description
1 polymer ?
#
loop_
_entity_poly.entity_id
_entity_poly.type
_entity_poly.pdbx_seq_one_letter_code
_entity_poly.pdbx_strand_id
1 'polypeptide(L)' 'MLETGIGRAANLALAALPNFTLPGDTSASARYFAVDTTEPFVLVDGHIDVPTGPGIGVDPIREVVDCYTVSTQWVK' A
#
# COMPACT_ATOMS: atom_id res chain seq x y z
N MET A 1 -4.30 8.42 4.50
CA MET A 1 -3.84 9.57 3.69
C MET A 1 -3.76 9.24 2.20
N LEU A 2 -4.79 8.61 1.62
CA LEU A 2 -4.85 8.22 0.19
C LEU A 2 -3.54 7.63 -0.36
N GLU A 3 -2.88 6.80 0.44
CA GLU A 3 -1.54 6.29 0.15
C GLU A 3 -1.55 5.32 -1.04
N THR A 4 -0.45 5.29 -1.79
CA THR A 4 -0.16 4.17 -2.71
C THR A 4 0.06 2.87 -1.92
N GLY A 5 0.21 1.76 -2.63
CA GLY A 5 0.50 0.46 -2.02
C GLY A 5 1.71 0.45 -1.07
N ILE A 6 2.70 1.31 -1.29
CA ILE A 6 3.88 1.45 -0.41
C ILE A 6 3.46 1.89 1.00
N GLY A 7 2.72 3.00 1.11
CA GLY A 7 2.25 3.50 2.41
C GLY A 7 1.15 2.62 2.99
N ARG A 8 0.29 2.05 2.12
CA ARG A 8 -0.78 1.13 2.54
C ARG A 8 -0.21 -0.13 3.22
N ALA A 9 0.84 -0.72 2.67
CA ALA A 9 1.49 -1.89 3.24
C ALA A 9 2.01 -1.63 4.67
N ALA A 10 2.69 -0.51 4.87
CA ALA A 10 3.16 -0.10 6.20
C ALA A 10 1.98 0.17 7.17
N ASN A 11 0.90 0.81 6.70
CA ASN A 11 -0.29 1.07 7.51
C ASN A 11 -1.01 -0.23 7.90
N LEU A 12 -1.06 -1.24 7.03
CA LEU A 12 -1.64 -2.56 7.37
C LEU A 12 -0.84 -3.25 8.47
N ALA A 13 0.48 -3.23 8.39
CA ALA A 13 1.34 -3.76 9.45
C ALA A 13 1.14 -3.02 10.78
N LEU A 14 1.00 -1.68 10.75
CA LEU A 14 0.71 -0.87 11.93
C LEU A 14 -0.67 -1.21 12.52
N ALA A 15 -1.70 -1.32 11.67
CA ALA A 15 -3.07 -1.63 12.07
C ALA A 15 -3.22 -3.04 12.65
N ALA A 16 -2.26 -3.94 12.41
CA ALA A 16 -2.23 -5.27 13.01
C ALA A 16 -1.76 -5.29 14.48
N LEU A 17 -1.36 -4.16 15.05
CA LEU A 17 -0.93 -4.08 16.45
C LEU A 17 -2.11 -4.24 17.44
N PRO A 18 -1.87 -4.78 18.66
CA PRO A 18 -2.94 -5.18 19.58
C PRO A 18 -3.93 -4.10 20.01
N ASN A 19 -3.55 -2.82 19.94
CA ASN A 19 -4.39 -1.72 20.42
C ASN A 19 -5.22 -1.04 19.31
N PHE A 20 -5.11 -1.51 18.06
CA PHE A 20 -5.99 -1.10 16.96
C PHE A 20 -7.27 -1.92 17.01
N THR A 21 -8.16 -1.55 17.93
CA THR A 21 -9.39 -2.30 18.26
C THR A 21 -10.63 -1.82 17.49
N LEU A 22 -10.48 -0.81 16.65
CA LEU A 22 -11.51 -0.31 15.73
C LEU A 22 -10.99 -0.36 14.29
N PRO A 23 -11.86 -0.57 13.29
CA PRO A 23 -11.46 -0.51 11.89
C PRO A 23 -10.79 0.83 11.54
N GLY A 24 -9.63 0.76 10.89
CA GLY A 24 -8.94 1.93 10.36
C GLY A 24 -9.33 2.26 8.92
N ASP A 25 -8.88 3.41 8.43
CA ASP A 25 -9.08 3.85 7.03
C ASP A 25 -8.07 3.20 6.05
N THR A 26 -7.86 1.89 6.17
CA THR A 26 -7.03 1.09 5.26
C THR A 26 -7.91 0.31 4.29
N SER A 27 -8.45 1.01 3.29
CA SER A 27 -9.28 0.40 2.23
C SER A 27 -8.46 -0.36 1.18
N ALA A 28 -9.12 -1.10 0.29
CA ALA A 28 -8.49 -1.68 -0.89
C ALA A 28 -7.93 -0.59 -1.84
N SER A 29 -6.90 -0.95 -2.62
CA SER A 29 -6.28 -0.05 -3.60
C SER A 29 -7.28 0.52 -4.60
N ALA A 30 -8.18 -0.33 -5.10
CA ALA A 30 -9.21 0.02 -6.08
C ALA A 30 -10.23 1.07 -5.61
N ARG A 31 -10.28 1.40 -4.31
CA ARG A 31 -11.10 2.52 -3.81
C ARG A 31 -10.60 3.86 -4.34
N TYR A 32 -9.29 4.00 -4.55
CA TYR A 32 -8.66 5.28 -4.89
C TYR A 32 -7.99 5.27 -6.25
N PHE A 33 -7.36 4.16 -6.64
CA PHE A 33 -6.56 4.09 -7.85
C PHE A 33 -7.04 2.96 -8.76
N ALA A 34 -7.23 3.26 -10.04
CA ALA A 34 -7.50 2.25 -11.05
C ALA A 34 -6.31 1.29 -11.22
N VAL A 35 -5.09 1.83 -11.08
CA VAL A 35 -3.83 1.08 -11.08
C VAL A 35 -2.98 1.62 -9.93
N ASP A 36 -2.59 0.74 -9.00
CA ASP A 36 -1.70 1.09 -7.89
C ASP A 36 -0.23 0.92 -8.32
N THR A 37 0.70 1.55 -7.61
CA THR A 37 2.14 1.46 -7.91
C THR A 37 2.80 0.16 -7.42
N THR A 38 2.03 -0.70 -6.74
CA THR A 38 2.41 -2.04 -6.30
C THR A 38 1.30 -3.02 -6.71
N GLU A 39 1.49 -4.30 -6.43
CA GLU A 39 0.42 -5.29 -6.46
C GLU A 39 -0.73 -4.80 -5.58
N PRO A 40 -1.97 -4.76 -6.11
CA PRO A 40 -3.06 -4.08 -5.44
C PRO A 40 -3.52 -4.86 -4.22
N PHE A 41 -3.80 -4.13 -3.14
CA PHE A 41 -4.44 -4.70 -1.97
C PHE A 41 -5.94 -4.87 -2.22
N VAL A 42 -6.41 -6.11 -2.06
CA VAL A 42 -7.80 -6.49 -2.31
C VAL A 42 -8.52 -6.69 -0.98
N LEU A 43 -9.76 -6.23 -0.91
CA LEU A 43 -10.64 -6.45 0.25
C LEU A 43 -11.28 -7.83 0.13
N VAL A 44 -11.14 -8.66 1.16
CA VAL A 44 -11.78 -9.96 1.29
C VAL A 44 -12.58 -9.95 2.59
N ASP A 45 -13.91 -10.06 2.49
CA ASP A 45 -14.83 -10.08 3.64
C ASP A 45 -14.57 -8.95 4.66
N GLY A 46 -14.32 -7.74 4.18
CA GLY A 46 -14.06 -6.56 5.02
C GLY A 46 -12.65 -6.46 5.59
N HIS A 47 -11.75 -7.36 5.22
CA HIS A 47 -10.37 -7.42 5.70
C HIS A 47 -9.37 -7.35 4.53
N ILE A 48 -8.12 -7.02 4.84
CA ILE A 48 -6.99 -7.04 3.91
C ILE A 48 -5.85 -7.77 4.60
N ASP A 49 -5.19 -8.66 3.88
CA ASP A 49 -4.06 -9.42 4.40
C ASP A 49 -2.87 -8.51 4.71
N VAL A 50 -2.23 -8.78 5.85
CA VAL A 50 -0.99 -8.09 6.25
C VAL A 50 0.17 -8.71 5.46
N PRO A 51 0.99 -7.91 4.75
CA PRO A 51 2.16 -8.42 4.04
C PRO A 51 3.13 -9.16 4.97
N THR A 52 3.67 -10.29 4.51
CA THR A 52 4.58 -11.15 5.30
C THR A 52 6.03 -11.15 4.78
N GLY A 53 6.29 -10.49 3.65
CA GLY A 53 7.64 -10.38 3.09
C GLY A 53 8.55 -9.45 3.90
N PRO A 54 9.86 -9.42 3.63
CA PRO A 54 10.78 -8.50 4.26
C PRO A 54 10.40 -7.02 4.06
N GLY A 55 10.78 -6.16 5.01
CA GLY A 55 10.48 -4.73 4.95
C GLY A 55 8.98 -4.45 5.08
N ILE A 56 8.42 -3.71 4.13
CA ILE A 56 6.96 -3.50 4.04
C ILE A 56 6.23 -4.64 3.31
N GLY A 57 6.97 -5.66 2.83
CA GLY A 57 6.40 -6.86 2.23
C GLY A 57 5.82 -6.70 0.82
N VAL A 58 6.05 -5.56 0.16
CA VAL A 58 5.70 -5.30 -1.24
C VAL A 58 6.80 -4.50 -1.92
N ASP A 59 6.94 -4.68 -3.23
CA ASP A 59 7.85 -3.91 -4.07
C ASP A 59 7.05 -3.02 -5.04
N PRO A 60 7.58 -1.84 -5.44
CA PRO A 60 6.98 -1.05 -6.50
C PRO A 60 7.08 -1.77 -7.85
N ILE A 61 5.99 -1.77 -8.62
CA ILE A 61 6.02 -2.18 -10.03
C ILE A 61 6.65 -1.04 -10.82
N ARG A 62 7.90 -1.25 -11.26
CA ARG A 62 8.73 -0.17 -11.80
C ARG A 62 8.10 0.50 -13.01
N GLU A 63 7.50 -0.28 -13.89
CA GLU A 63 6.83 0.21 -15.10
C GLU A 63 5.68 1.16 -14.75
N VAL A 64 4.89 0.84 -13.72
CA VAL A 64 3.76 1.66 -13.27
C VAL A 64 4.25 2.95 -12.63
N VAL A 65 5.26 2.84 -11.75
CA VAL A 65 5.89 4.01 -11.13
C VAL A 65 6.42 4.95 -12.21
N ASP A 66 7.17 4.43 -13.18
CA ASP A 66 7.74 5.23 -14.26
C ASP A 66 6.65 5.90 -15.11
N CYS A 67 5.52 5.24 -15.37
CA CYS A 67 4.38 5.81 -16.10
C CYS A 67 3.73 7.04 -15.42
N TYR A 68 3.70 7.06 -14.08
CA TYR A 68 3.06 8.13 -13.30
C TYR A 68 4.05 9.13 -12.70
N THR A 69 5.35 8.93 -12.89
CA THR A 69 6.40 9.81 -12.36
C THR A 69 6.49 11.10 -13.16
N VAL A 70 6.41 12.26 -12.48
CA VAL A 70 6.52 13.58 -13.11
C VAL A 70 7.96 14.11 -13.11
N SER A 71 8.76 13.74 -12.12
CA SER A 71 10.17 14.11 -12.03
C SER A 71 10.95 13.12 -11.17
N THR A 72 12.27 13.06 -11.37
CA THR A 72 13.18 12.25 -10.54
C THR A 72 14.51 12.98 -10.41
N GLN A 73 15.09 12.95 -9.22
CA GLN A 73 16.39 13.54 -8.94
C GLN A 73 17.21 12.58 -8.08
N TRP A 74 18.45 12.33 -8.50
CA TRP A 74 19.44 11.65 -7.67
C TRP A 74 20.18 12.67 -6.80
N VAL A 75 20.14 12.51 -5.49
CA VAL A 75 20.87 13.34 -4.52
C VAL A 75 22.07 12.54 -4.02
N LYS A 76 23.26 13.14 -4.13
CA LYS A 76 24.50 12.56 -3.61
C LYS A 76 24.76 13.03 -2.18
#